data_AF-A0A965EMK3-F1
#
_entry.id   AF-A0A965EMK3-F1
#
_cell.length_a   1.000
_cell.length_b   1.000
_cell.length_c   1.000
_cell.angle_alpha   90.00
_cell.angle_beta   90.00
_cell.angle_gamma   90.00
#
_symmetry.space_group_name_H-M   'P 1'
#
loop_
_entity.id
_entity.type
_entity.pdbx_description
1 polymer ?
#
loop_
_entity_poly.entity_id
_entity_poly.type
_entity_poly.pdbx_seq_one_letter_code
_entity_poly.pdbx_strand_id
1 'polypeptide(L)' 'MHVTGGVGFLPVRFEGLKSSTGFTLAERMNGADKPLDQAVHGQDFWQTDYDAKKGTYSISFNLPVDGKKTSTWVLNQPAK' A
#
# COMPACT_ATOMS: atom_id res chain seq x y z
N MET A 1 5.62 2.40 -7.51
CA MET A 1 4.83 3.61 -7.81
C MET A 1 5.62 4.83 -7.37
N HIS A 2 5.66 5.89 -8.18
CA HIS A 2 6.31 7.15 -7.83
C HIS A 2 5.25 8.25 -7.66
N VAL A 3 5.36 9.04 -6.59
CA VAL A 3 4.44 10.13 -6.26
C VAL A 3 5.26 11.41 -6.09
N THR A 4 4.81 12.50 -6.71
CA THR A 4 5.43 13.83 -6.63
C THR A 4 4.48 14.80 -5.96
N GLY A 5 4.95 15.48 -4.91
CA GLY A 5 4.12 16.33 -4.06
C GLY A 5 3.08 15.53 -3.26
N GLY A 6 2.14 16.27 -2.65
CA GLY A 6 1.04 15.72 -1.88
C GLY A 6 0.77 16.54 -0.61
N VAL A 7 -0.49 16.53 -0.18
CA VAL A 7 -0.92 17.07 1.11
C VAL A 7 -1.77 16.00 1.79
N GLY A 8 -1.49 15.72 3.06
CA GLY A 8 -2.21 14.70 3.83
C GLY A 8 -1.98 13.27 3.32
N PHE A 9 -3.08 12.56 3.10
CA PHE A 9 -3.08 11.14 2.73
C PHE A 9 -3.61 10.91 1.33
N LEU A 10 -2.85 10.15 0.53
CA LEU A 10 -3.24 9.75 -0.82
C LEU A 10 -3.79 8.32 -0.80
N PRO A 11 -5.11 8.11 -1.05
CA PRO A 11 -5.67 6.77 -1.17
C PRO A 11 -5.19 6.12 -2.46
N VAL A 12 -4.69 4.89 -2.36
CA VAL A 12 -4.22 4.08 -3.49
C VAL A 12 -4.78 2.68 -3.41
N ARG A 13 -5.17 2.12 -4.56
CA ARG A 13 -5.77 0.79 -4.66
C ARG A 13 -4.97 -0.08 -5.62
N PHE A 14 -4.66 -1.29 -5.19
CA PHE A 14 -4.08 -2.34 -6.02
C PHE A 14 -5.16 -3.37 -6.33
N GLU A 15 -5.33 -3.73 -7.60
CA GLU A 15 -6.40 -4.63 -8.05
C GLU A 15 -5.84 -5.88 -8.73
N GLY A 16 -6.68 -6.90 -8.89
CA GLY A 16 -6.29 -8.13 -9.61
C GLY A 16 -5.38 -9.06 -8.81
N LEU A 17 -5.33 -8.90 -7.48
CA LEU A 17 -4.48 -9.69 -6.60
C LEU A 17 -5.05 -11.11 -6.44
N LYS A 18 -4.17 -12.10 -6.35
CA LYS A 18 -4.58 -13.52 -6.16
C LYS A 18 -4.84 -13.89 -4.70
N SER A 19 -4.50 -13.01 -3.76
CA SER A 19 -4.65 -13.20 -2.31
C SER A 19 -5.12 -11.89 -1.69
N SER A 20 -5.82 -11.96 -0.56
CA SER A 20 -6.15 -10.81 0.28
C SER A 20 -5.07 -10.47 1.31
N THR A 21 -4.13 -11.39 1.53
CA THR A 21 -3.10 -11.29 2.58
C THR A 21 -1.70 -11.55 2.02
N GLY A 22 -0.70 -11.28 2.85
CA GLY A 22 0.70 -11.38 2.45
C GLY A 22 1.09 -10.26 1.50
N PHE A 23 0.61 -9.04 1.73
CA PHE A 23 1.12 -7.87 1.03
C PHE A 23 1.57 -6.85 2.05
N THR A 24 2.75 -6.30 1.82
CA THR A 24 3.30 -5.20 2.61
C THR A 24 3.61 -4.06 1.67
N LEU A 25 2.98 -2.92 1.88
CA LEU A 25 3.36 -1.69 1.18
C LEU A 25 4.55 -1.07 1.92
N ALA A 26 5.57 -0.66 1.20
CA ALA A 26 6.77 -0.04 1.78
C ALA A 26 7.14 1.24 1.01
N GLU A 27 7.67 2.22 1.73
CA GLU A 27 8.33 3.38 1.14
C GLU A 27 9.81 3.08 0.90
N ARG A 28 10.27 3.27 -0.34
CA ARG A 28 11.68 3.17 -0.71
C ARG A 28 12.39 4.45 -0.28
N MET A 29 13.30 4.34 0.70
CA MET A 29 14.14 5.43 1.20
C MET A 29 15.60 5.00 1.22
N ASN A 30 16.49 5.78 0.59
CA ASN A 30 17.93 5.55 0.60
C ASN A 30 18.34 4.11 0.22
N GLY A 31 17.62 3.49 -0.72
CA GLY A 31 17.85 2.11 -1.16
C GLY A 31 17.24 1.02 -0.28
N ALA A 32 16.61 1.37 0.84
CA ALA A 32 15.90 0.43 1.71
C ALA A 32 14.38 0.58 1.58
N ASP A 33 13.65 -0.51 1.78
CA ASP A 33 12.18 -0.52 1.84
C ASP A 33 11.74 -0.47 3.31
N LYS A 34 11.12 0.65 3.72
CA LYS A 34 10.51 0.79 5.04
C LYS A 34 9.02 0.44 4.96
N PRO A 35 8.55 -0.62 5.62
CA PRO A 35 7.13 -0.96 5.66
C PRO A 35 6.27 0.22 6.11
N LEU A 36 5.14 0.40 5.45
CA LEU A 36 4.06 1.26 5.91
C LEU A 36 3.42 0.59 7.12
N ASP A 37 3.59 1.22 8.28
CA ASP A 37 2.93 0.82 9.51
C ASP A 37 2.16 2.02 10.05
N GLN A 38 0.84 1.94 9.95
CA GLN A 38 -0.12 2.93 10.44
C GLN A 38 -1.09 2.31 11.43
N ALA A 39 -0.73 1.14 11.98
CA ALA A 39 -1.53 0.44 12.96
C ALA A 39 -1.76 1.34 14.17
N VAL A 40 -3.02 1.64 14.47
CA VAL A 40 -3.41 2.13 15.80
C VAL A 40 -3.95 0.93 16.60
N HIS A 41 -4.76 0.10 15.94
CA HIS A 41 -5.25 -1.17 16.43
C HIS A 41 -5.02 -2.30 15.40
N GLY A 42 -3.84 -2.92 15.43
CA GLY A 42 -3.56 -4.08 14.59
C GLY A 42 -3.44 -3.74 13.10
N GLN A 43 -4.29 -4.30 12.24
CA GLN A 43 -4.26 -4.09 10.78
C GLN A 43 -5.39 -3.17 10.32
N ASP A 44 -5.66 -2.10 11.06
CA ASP A 44 -6.77 -1.17 10.84
C ASP A 44 -6.52 -0.10 9.77
N PHE A 45 -5.38 -0.15 9.09
CA PHE A 45 -4.93 0.88 8.14
C PHE A 45 -5.08 0.49 6.67
N TRP A 46 -5.60 -0.70 6.36
CA TRP A 46 -5.89 -1.13 5.00
C TRP A 46 -7.24 -1.84 4.87
N GLN A 47 -7.84 -1.73 3.69
CA GLN A 47 -9.10 -2.41 3.33
C GLN A 47 -8.86 -3.39 2.20
N THR A 48 -9.55 -4.53 2.24
CA THR A 48 -9.53 -5.52 1.15
C THR A 48 -10.94 -5.81 0.65
N ASP A 49 -11.10 -5.75 -0.66
CA ASP A 49 -12.32 -6.16 -1.37
C ASP A 49 -12.07 -7.45 -2.16
N TYR A 50 -13.10 -8.29 -2.28
CA TYR A 50 -13.09 -9.44 -3.18
C TYR A 50 -14.03 -9.19 -4.37
N ASP A 51 -13.50 -9.29 -5.59
CA ASP A 51 -14.27 -9.28 -6.84
C ASP A 51 -14.62 -10.73 -7.23
N ALA A 52 -15.83 -11.16 -6.88
CA ALA A 52 -16.30 -12.51 -7.15
C ALA A 52 -16.44 -12.82 -8.66
N LYS A 53 -16.63 -11.81 -9.52
CA LYS A 53 -16.73 -12.02 -10.97
C LYS A 53 -15.37 -12.36 -11.57
N LYS A 54 -14.30 -11.78 -11.02
CA LYS A 54 -12.93 -11.97 -11.50
C LYS A 54 -12.14 -13.00 -10.68
N GLY A 55 -12.64 -13.37 -9.50
CA GLY A 55 -11.93 -14.23 -8.57
C GLY A 55 -10.65 -13.60 -8.01
N THR A 56 -10.63 -12.26 -7.87
CA THR A 56 -9.45 -11.50 -7.44
C THR A 56 -9.75 -10.59 -6.26
N TYR A 57 -8.70 -10.13 -5.60
CA TYR A 57 -8.77 -9.19 -4.50
C TYR A 57 -8.25 -7.82 -4.91
N SER A 58 -8.69 -6.80 -4.18
CA SER A 58 -8.11 -5.47 -4.22
C SER A 58 -7.75 -5.03 -2.81
N ILE A 59 -6.63 -4.31 -2.65
CA ILE A 59 -6.19 -3.77 -1.36
C ILE A 59 -6.00 -2.26 -1.50
N SER A 60 -6.55 -1.52 -0.54
CA SER A 60 -6.48 -0.06 -0.48
C SER A 60 -5.63 0.40 0.70
N PHE A 61 -4.75 1.36 0.46
CA PHE A 61 -3.87 1.99 1.45
C PHE A 61 -4.00 3.51 1.41
N ASN A 62 -3.74 4.17 2.54
CA ASN A 62 -3.66 5.64 2.63
C ASN A 62 -2.21 6.08 2.83
N LEU A 63 -1.59 6.58 1.77
CA LEU A 63 -0.17 6.94 1.78
C LEU A 63 0.04 8.30 2.48
N PRO A 64 0.90 8.37 3.51
CA PRO A 64 1.27 9.63 4.14
C PRO A 64 2.26 10.37 3.23
N VAL A 65 1.73 11.26 2.41
CA VAL A 65 2.51 12.05 1.43
C VAL A 65 2.67 13.52 1.84
N ASP A 66 2.10 13.90 2.98
CA ASP A 66 2.14 15.26 3.48
C ASP A 66 3.58 15.80 3.60
N GLY A 67 3.80 16.99 3.02
CA GLY A 67 5.11 17.65 3.02
C GLY A 67 6.21 16.95 2.20
N LYS A 68 5.91 15.83 1.51
CA LYS A 68 6.90 15.12 0.70
C LYS A 68 6.99 15.72 -0.70
N LYS A 69 8.18 16.14 -1.11
CA LYS A 69 8.45 16.53 -2.51
C LYS A 69 8.30 15.35 -3.47
N THR A 70 8.80 14.20 -3.06
CA THR A 70 8.70 12.94 -3.81
C THR A 70 8.70 11.76 -2.87
N SER A 71 7.99 10.69 -3.21
CA SER A 71 8.07 9.40 -2.53
C SER A 71 7.94 8.26 -3.55
N THR A 72 8.54 7.12 -3.22
CA THR A 72 8.45 5.90 -4.03
C THR A 72 7.92 4.78 -3.17
N TRP A 73 6.85 4.13 -3.62
CA TRP A 73 6.16 3.09 -2.88
C TRP A 73 6.19 1.76 -3.64
N VAL A 74 6.42 0.68 -2.92
CA VAL A 74 6.57 -0.67 -3.45
C VAL A 74 5.62 -1.61 -2.72
N LEU A 75 4.77 -2.31 -3.46
CA LEU A 75 3.94 -3.38 -2.92
C LEU A 75 4.74 -4.69 -2.99
N ASN A 76 5.18 -5.16 -1.83
CA ASN A 76 5.92 -6.41 -1.72
C ASN A 76 4.97 -7.55 -1.39
N GLN A 77 5.09 -8.66 -2.13
CA GLN A 77 4.50 -9.94 -1.76
C GLN A 77 5.64 -10.79 -1.18
N PRO A 78 5.53 -11.37 0.03
CA PRO A 78 6.54 -12.27 0.54
C PRO A 78 6.64 -13.45 -0.43
N ALA A 79 7.88 -13.87 -0.70
CA ALA A 79 8.12 -15.09 -1.44
C ALA A 79 7.41 -16.24 -0.71
N LYS A 80 6.68 -17.07 -1.47
CA LYS A 80 6.08 -18.30 -0.96
C LYS A 80 7.15 -19.25 -0.42
#